data_AF-A0A5C5VTV3-F1
#
_entry.id   AF-A0A5C5VTV3-F1
#
_cell.length_a   1.000
_cell.length_b   1.000
_cell.length_c   1.000
_cell.angle_alpha   90.00
_cell.angle_beta   90.00
_cell.angle_gamma   90.00
#
_symmetry.space_group_name_H-M   'P 1'
#
loop_
_entity.id
_entity.type
_entity.pdbx_description
1 polymer ?
#
loop_
_entity_poly.entity_id
_entity_poly.type
_entity_poly.pdbx_seq_one_letter_code
_entity_poly.pdbx_strand_id
1 'polypeptide(L)'
;MADSLELPELFVEGNTDLYLIVQLLARHGVTLDKNLGPVRLKDAKNDKGVLDAMRTAARASTNRAVGFVIDADKSVASRWQAICDRLKDLGLGLPPSATASGFIGESAALKTRVGVWIMPDNATDAGNLEDLVQTLVSANDGLFPHAKSATDKAFSLDPRFVPQDRSKAELYCWLAWQREPGVSFGEALKFHFLRHDSEVARTFVAWFKTLFQLK
;
A
#
# COMPACT_ATOMS: atom_id res chain seq x y z
N MET A 1 1.76 7.02 -36.78
CA MET A 1 1.07 7.46 -35.54
C MET A 1 1.77 6.74 -34.41
N ALA A 2 2.50 7.47 -33.56
CA ALA A 2 3.15 6.85 -32.41
C ALA A 2 2.02 6.41 -31.46
N ASP A 3 1.83 5.09 -31.30
CA ASP A 3 1.09 4.55 -30.19
C ASP A 3 1.74 5.14 -28.93
N SER A 4 1.07 6.07 -28.26
CA SER A 4 1.44 6.40 -26.90
C SER A 4 1.14 5.16 -26.07
N LEU A 5 2.15 4.29 -25.91
CA LEU A 5 2.07 3.13 -25.02
C LEU A 5 1.69 3.64 -23.64
N GLU A 6 0.40 3.49 -23.30
CA GLU A 6 -0.07 3.87 -21.99
C GLU A 6 0.67 3.03 -20.93
N LEU A 7 1.19 3.68 -19.90
CA LEU A 7 1.92 2.98 -18.83
C LEU A 7 1.01 2.02 -18.05
N PRO A 8 1.55 0.94 -17.45
CA PRO A 8 0.91 0.19 -16.39
C PRO A 8 0.43 1.09 -15.25
N GLU A 9 -0.61 0.70 -14.53
CA GLU A 9 -1.21 1.52 -13.48
C GLU A 9 -1.22 0.82 -12.11
N LEU A 10 -0.99 1.56 -11.03
CA LEU A 10 -1.22 1.10 -9.65
C LEU A 10 -2.26 2.02 -8.98
N PHE A 11 -3.39 1.46 -8.59
CA PHE A 11 -4.42 2.15 -7.82
C PHE A 11 -4.14 2.01 -6.33
N VAL A 12 -4.21 3.11 -5.60
CA VAL A 12 -4.09 3.16 -4.13
C VAL A 12 -5.22 4.01 -3.56
N GLU A 13 -5.47 3.93 -2.26
CA GLU A 13 -6.62 4.60 -1.65
C GLU A 13 -6.48 6.13 -1.61
N GLY A 14 -5.29 6.67 -1.36
CA GLY A 14 -5.11 8.11 -1.20
C GLY A 14 -3.72 8.64 -1.57
N ASN A 15 -3.63 9.98 -1.64
CA ASN A 15 -2.39 10.68 -1.95
C ASN A 15 -1.26 10.46 -0.93
N THR A 16 -1.60 10.19 0.33
CA THR A 16 -0.61 9.88 1.37
C THR A 16 0.10 8.56 1.05
N ASP A 17 -0.67 7.53 0.70
CA ASP A 17 -0.16 6.20 0.34
C ASP A 17 0.71 6.27 -0.91
N LEU A 18 0.28 7.07 -1.90
CA LEU A 18 1.07 7.33 -3.11
C LEU A 18 2.47 7.80 -2.78
N TYR A 19 2.58 8.85 -1.97
CA TYR A 19 3.89 9.43 -1.67
C TYR A 19 4.76 8.47 -0.85
N LEU A 20 4.16 7.72 0.08
CA LEU A 20 4.87 6.70 0.83
C LEU A 20 5.42 5.60 -0.07
N ILE A 21 4.57 5.02 -0.93
CA ILE A 21 4.95 3.95 -1.87
C ILE A 21 6.05 4.42 -2.81
N VAL A 22 5.97 5.65 -3.34
CA VAL A 22 7.03 6.23 -4.18
C VAL A 22 8.36 6.28 -3.43
N GLN A 23 8.38 6.79 -2.20
CA GLN A 23 9.62 6.90 -1.42
C GLN A 23 10.16 5.54 -0.99
N LEU A 24 9.28 4.59 -0.66
CA LEU A 24 9.66 3.22 -0.35
C LEU A 24 10.31 2.56 -1.57
N LEU A 25 9.66 2.60 -2.73
CA LEU A 25 10.20 2.04 -3.97
C LEU A 25 11.52 2.69 -4.37
N ALA A 26 11.66 4.02 -4.21
CA ALA A 26 12.91 4.73 -4.47
C ALA A 26 14.05 4.21 -3.58
N ARG A 27 13.78 3.91 -2.30
CA ARG A 27 14.75 3.30 -1.37
C ARG A 27 15.14 1.87 -1.77
N HIS A 28 14.36 1.22 -2.64
CA HIS A 28 14.64 -0.09 -3.25
C HIS A 28 15.10 -0.02 -4.72
N GLY A 29 15.53 1.17 -5.18
CA GLY A 29 16.08 1.36 -6.52
C GLY A 29 15.04 1.48 -7.64
N VAL A 30 13.76 1.60 -7.31
CA VAL A 30 12.67 1.78 -8.29
C VAL A 30 12.23 3.24 -8.27
N THR A 31 12.57 4.00 -9.31
CA THR A 31 12.17 5.40 -9.43
C THR A 31 10.85 5.52 -10.20
N LEU A 32 9.81 5.99 -9.52
CA LEU A 32 8.53 6.33 -10.13
C LEU A 32 8.47 7.85 -10.37
N ASP A 33 8.79 8.29 -11.59
CA ASP A 33 8.52 9.66 -12.02
C ASP A 33 7.05 9.78 -12.46
N LYS A 34 6.36 10.87 -12.10
CA LYS A 34 4.96 11.12 -12.49
C LYS A 34 4.74 11.16 -14.01
N ASN A 35 5.76 11.49 -14.80
CA ASN A 35 5.69 11.64 -16.24
C ASN A 35 6.49 10.59 -17.02
N LEU A 36 7.52 10.00 -16.40
CA LEU A 36 8.46 9.08 -17.06
C LEU A 36 8.69 7.76 -16.30
N GLY A 37 7.97 7.55 -15.19
CA GLY A 37 8.10 6.34 -14.40
C GLY A 37 7.56 5.11 -15.14
N PRO A 38 8.04 3.90 -14.81
CA PRO A 38 7.58 2.67 -15.45
C PRO A 38 6.12 2.30 -15.10
N VAL A 39 5.55 2.94 -14.07
CA VAL A 39 4.19 2.69 -13.57
C VAL A 39 3.55 4.01 -13.20
N ARG A 40 2.31 4.22 -13.62
CA ARG A 40 1.49 5.39 -13.27
C ARG A 40 0.69 5.10 -12.01
N LEU A 41 0.88 5.91 -10.98
CA LEU A 41 0.09 5.76 -9.77
C LEU A 41 -1.24 6.53 -9.86
N LYS A 42 -2.32 5.94 -9.34
CA LYS A 42 -3.69 6.47 -9.37
C LYS A 42 -4.25 6.54 -7.95
N ASP A 43 -4.68 7.74 -7.57
CA ASP A 43 -5.44 7.98 -6.34
C ASP A 43 -6.92 7.62 -6.57
N ALA A 44 -7.38 6.56 -5.91
CA ALA A 44 -8.75 6.09 -5.96
C ALA A 44 -9.64 6.71 -4.86
N LYS A 45 -9.14 7.68 -4.09
CA LYS A 45 -9.81 8.45 -3.03
C LYS A 45 -10.12 7.71 -1.74
N ASN A 46 -10.42 6.42 -1.81
CA ASN A 46 -10.66 5.54 -0.66
C ASN A 46 -10.68 4.07 -1.12
N ASP A 47 -10.76 3.16 -0.15
CA ASP A 47 -10.94 1.72 -0.35
C ASP A 47 -12.08 1.35 -1.33
N LYS A 48 -13.26 1.97 -1.17
CA LYS A 48 -14.40 1.73 -2.05
C LYS A 48 -14.07 2.15 -3.49
N GLY A 49 -13.40 3.27 -3.67
CA GLY A 49 -12.95 3.74 -4.98
C GLY A 49 -11.96 2.78 -5.63
N VAL A 50 -11.05 2.16 -4.87
CA VAL A 50 -10.17 1.10 -5.37
C VAL A 50 -11.01 -0.10 -5.85
N LEU A 51 -11.95 -0.59 -5.02
CA LEU A 51 -12.83 -1.71 -5.38
C LEU A 51 -13.69 -1.42 -6.61
N ASP A 52 -14.28 -0.23 -6.70
CA ASP A 52 -15.14 0.18 -7.82
C ASP A 52 -14.33 0.29 -9.13
N ALA A 53 -13.04 0.66 -9.04
CA ALA A 53 -12.15 0.76 -10.20
C ALA A 53 -11.67 -0.61 -10.72
N MET A 54 -11.53 -1.62 -9.86
CA MET A 54 -10.85 -2.90 -10.16
C MET A 54 -11.22 -3.52 -11.50
N ARG A 55 -12.51 -3.76 -11.71
CA ARG A 55 -13.01 -4.43 -12.92
C ARG A 55 -12.75 -3.60 -14.17
N THR A 56 -13.05 -2.31 -14.11
CA THR A 56 -12.94 -1.39 -15.24
C THR A 56 -11.48 -1.16 -15.61
N ALA A 57 -10.61 -0.90 -14.63
CA ALA A 57 -9.19 -0.71 -14.82
C ALA A 57 -8.49 -1.96 -15.37
N ALA A 58 -8.85 -3.15 -14.87
CA ALA A 58 -8.34 -4.41 -15.42
C ALA A 58 -8.73 -4.64 -16.88
N ARG A 59 -9.96 -4.31 -17.27
CA ARG A 59 -10.39 -4.39 -18.68
C ARG A 59 -9.71 -3.35 -19.57
N ALA A 60 -9.53 -2.14 -19.06
CA ALA A 60 -8.85 -1.05 -19.78
C ALA A 60 -7.34 -1.32 -19.97
N SER A 61 -6.73 -2.12 -19.10
CA SER A 61 -5.29 -2.42 -19.11
C SER A 61 -4.89 -3.53 -20.08
N THR A 62 -5.63 -3.70 -21.19
CA THR A 62 -5.32 -4.71 -22.21
C THR A 62 -3.86 -4.62 -22.66
N ASN A 63 -3.15 -5.76 -22.69
CA ASN A 63 -1.71 -5.89 -22.95
C ASN A 63 -0.77 -5.20 -21.94
N ARG A 64 -1.25 -4.87 -20.73
CA ARG A 64 -0.49 -4.16 -19.69
C ARG A 64 -0.74 -4.77 -18.31
N ALA A 65 0.08 -4.37 -17.33
CA ALA A 65 -0.15 -4.72 -15.94
C ALA A 65 -1.01 -3.64 -15.25
N VAL A 66 -1.84 -4.08 -14.30
CA VAL A 66 -2.54 -3.19 -13.36
C VAL A 66 -2.45 -3.77 -11.95
N GLY A 67 -2.21 -2.89 -10.98
CA GLY A 67 -2.15 -3.24 -9.57
C GLY A 67 -3.17 -2.49 -8.75
N PHE A 68 -3.56 -3.09 -7.63
CA PHE A 68 -4.42 -2.48 -6.62
C PHE A 68 -3.79 -2.67 -5.25
N VAL A 69 -3.60 -1.58 -4.50
CA VAL A 69 -3.23 -1.58 -3.09
C VAL A 69 -4.44 -1.10 -2.32
N ILE A 70 -4.81 -1.85 -1.29
CA ILE A 70 -6.02 -1.59 -0.52
C ILE A 70 -5.83 -2.02 0.94
N ASP A 71 -6.39 -1.31 1.91
CA ASP A 71 -6.34 -1.66 3.32
C ASP A 71 -7.19 -2.90 3.61
N ALA A 72 -6.88 -3.62 4.70
CA ALA A 72 -7.68 -4.76 5.14
C ALA A 72 -9.01 -4.33 5.78
N ASP A 73 -9.09 -3.08 6.25
CA ASP A 73 -10.21 -2.46 6.97
C ASP A 73 -10.62 -3.18 8.25
N LYS A 74 -11.37 -4.29 8.17
CA LYS A 74 -11.75 -5.11 9.34
C LYS A 74 -11.16 -6.51 9.29
N SER A 75 -11.13 -7.11 8.10
CA SER A 75 -10.75 -8.49 7.93
C SER A 75 -10.19 -8.73 6.54
N VAL A 76 -9.02 -9.35 6.47
CA VAL A 76 -8.38 -9.75 5.22
C VAL A 76 -9.26 -10.72 4.44
N ALA A 77 -9.91 -11.68 5.12
CA ALA A 77 -10.79 -12.64 4.47
C ALA A 77 -11.99 -11.95 3.80
N SER A 78 -12.62 -11.01 4.50
CA SER A 78 -13.77 -10.26 3.97
C SER A 78 -13.34 -9.34 2.82
N ARG A 79 -12.19 -8.69 2.96
CA ARG A 79 -11.59 -7.83 1.93
C ARG A 79 -11.23 -8.63 0.68
N TRP A 80 -10.61 -9.80 0.85
CA TRP A 80 -10.28 -10.71 -0.24
C TRP A 80 -11.51 -11.23 -0.98
N GLN A 81 -12.57 -11.62 -0.25
CA GLN A 81 -13.83 -12.01 -0.88
C GLN A 81 -14.41 -10.86 -1.72
N ALA A 82 -14.39 -9.64 -1.20
CA ALA A 82 -14.84 -8.46 -1.94
C ALA A 82 -14.03 -8.28 -3.24
N ILE A 83 -12.70 -8.37 -3.17
CA ILE A 83 -11.80 -8.32 -4.35
C ILE A 83 -12.17 -9.40 -5.36
N CYS A 84 -12.34 -10.64 -4.92
CA CYS A 84 -12.72 -11.77 -5.76
C CYS A 84 -14.02 -11.51 -6.50
N ASP A 85 -15.04 -10.95 -5.83
CA ASP A 85 -16.32 -10.65 -6.46
C ASP A 85 -16.21 -9.66 -7.64
N ARG A 86 -15.25 -8.73 -7.59
CA ARG A 86 -15.04 -7.74 -8.66
C ARG A 86 -14.27 -8.35 -9.83
N LEU A 87 -13.34 -9.26 -9.55
CA LEU A 87 -12.37 -9.81 -10.49
C LEU A 87 -12.73 -11.19 -11.07
N LYS A 88 -13.71 -11.90 -10.51
CA LYS A 88 -14.06 -13.29 -10.88
C LYS A 88 -14.31 -13.52 -12.37
N ASP A 89 -14.88 -12.53 -13.06
CA ASP A 89 -15.25 -12.64 -14.48
C ASP A 89 -14.05 -12.43 -15.43
N LEU A 90 -12.84 -12.22 -14.90
CA LEU A 90 -11.64 -11.92 -15.69
C LEU A 90 -10.74 -13.14 -15.95
N GLY A 91 -11.08 -14.31 -15.38
CA GLY A 91 -10.35 -15.56 -15.62
C GLY A 91 -8.94 -15.59 -15.02
N LEU A 92 -8.74 -14.94 -13.86
CA LEU A 92 -7.41 -14.76 -13.24
C LEU A 92 -6.92 -15.94 -12.40
N GLY A 93 -7.74 -16.98 -12.19
CA GLY A 93 -7.39 -18.08 -11.28
C GLY A 93 -7.29 -17.63 -9.81
N LEU A 94 -8.33 -16.95 -9.31
CA LEU A 94 -8.35 -16.39 -7.95
C LEU A 94 -8.27 -17.52 -6.90
N PRO A 95 -7.30 -17.50 -5.97
CA PRO A 95 -7.23 -18.46 -4.88
C PRO A 95 -8.37 -18.27 -3.86
N PRO A 96 -8.68 -19.30 -3.04
CA PRO A 96 -9.73 -19.23 -2.03
C PRO A 96 -9.44 -18.23 -0.91
N SER A 97 -8.17 -17.86 -0.70
CA SER A 97 -7.73 -16.89 0.30
C SER A 97 -6.62 -15.99 -0.25
N ALA A 98 -6.42 -14.83 0.37
CA ALA A 98 -5.29 -13.96 0.05
C ALA A 98 -3.96 -14.71 0.25
N THR A 99 -2.97 -14.38 -0.59
CA THR A 99 -1.63 -14.94 -0.54
C THR A 99 -0.70 -13.98 0.20
N ALA A 100 0.16 -14.50 1.08
CA ALA A 100 1.08 -13.67 1.89
C ALA A 100 2.03 -12.80 1.04
N SER A 101 2.38 -13.26 -0.17
CA SER A 101 3.22 -12.52 -1.12
C SER A 101 2.45 -11.52 -1.99
N GLY A 102 1.18 -11.25 -1.69
CA GLY A 102 0.25 -10.57 -2.59
C GLY A 102 -0.19 -11.45 -3.75
N PHE A 103 -1.31 -11.08 -4.36
CA PHE A 103 -1.88 -11.80 -5.51
C PHE A 103 -1.34 -11.23 -6.81
N ILE A 104 -1.03 -12.10 -7.77
CA ILE A 104 -0.77 -11.78 -9.17
C ILE A 104 -1.42 -12.86 -10.02
N GLY A 105 -2.38 -12.47 -10.87
CA GLY A 105 -3.05 -13.36 -11.82
C GLY A 105 -2.97 -12.81 -13.24
N GLU A 106 -3.05 -13.69 -14.23
CA GLU A 106 -3.02 -13.30 -15.65
C GLU A 106 -4.36 -13.64 -16.31
N SER A 107 -4.93 -12.65 -17.00
CA SER A 107 -6.12 -12.85 -17.83
C SER A 107 -5.67 -13.15 -19.26
N ALA A 108 -5.82 -14.39 -19.71
CA ALA A 108 -5.50 -14.76 -21.09
C ALA A 108 -6.34 -13.99 -22.11
N ALA A 109 -7.61 -13.74 -21.79
CA ALA A 109 -8.53 -13.00 -22.65
C ALA A 109 -8.12 -11.53 -22.83
N LEU A 110 -7.65 -10.88 -21.76
CA LEU A 110 -7.24 -9.48 -21.78
C LEU A 110 -5.74 -9.29 -22.03
N LYS A 111 -4.96 -10.38 -22.03
CA LYS A 111 -3.48 -10.36 -22.00
C LYS A 111 -2.96 -9.39 -20.94
N THR A 112 -3.61 -9.38 -19.78
CA THR A 112 -3.41 -8.39 -18.70
C THR A 112 -2.96 -9.11 -17.45
N ARG A 113 -1.94 -8.58 -16.78
CA ARG A 113 -1.53 -9.04 -15.45
C ARG A 113 -2.19 -8.16 -14.39
N VAL A 114 -2.91 -8.78 -13.48
CA VAL A 114 -3.62 -8.09 -12.39
C VAL A 114 -2.97 -8.48 -11.07
N GLY A 115 -2.51 -7.49 -10.32
CA GLY A 115 -1.99 -7.68 -8.98
C GLY A 115 -2.85 -7.04 -7.92
N VAL A 116 -2.94 -7.67 -6.76
CA VAL A 116 -3.60 -7.09 -5.58
C VAL A 116 -2.72 -7.25 -4.35
N TRP A 117 -2.56 -6.18 -3.60
CA TRP A 117 -1.93 -6.15 -2.28
C TRP A 117 -2.94 -5.62 -1.26
N ILE A 118 -3.16 -6.39 -0.19
CA ILE A 118 -3.94 -5.95 0.96
C ILE A 118 -2.95 -5.49 2.05
N MET A 119 -3.05 -4.24 2.49
CA MET A 119 -2.16 -3.71 3.53
C MET A 119 -2.39 -4.38 4.89
N PRO A 120 -1.35 -4.40 5.74
CA PRO A 120 0.03 -4.08 5.42
C PRO A 120 0.76 -5.22 4.68
N ASP A 121 0.29 -6.47 4.84
CA ASP A 121 1.05 -7.71 4.58
C ASP A 121 0.21 -8.86 3.98
N ASN A 122 -1.03 -8.59 3.55
CA ASN A 122 -2.03 -9.57 3.09
C ASN A 122 -2.52 -10.57 4.14
N ALA A 123 -2.25 -10.35 5.43
CA ALA A 123 -2.58 -11.30 6.50
C ALA A 123 -3.15 -10.65 7.77
N THR A 124 -2.76 -9.42 8.07
CA THR A 124 -3.16 -8.71 9.29
C THR A 124 -4.56 -8.10 9.14
N ASP A 125 -5.49 -8.60 9.97
CA ASP A 125 -6.82 -8.02 10.11
C ASP A 125 -6.74 -6.60 10.68
N ALA A 126 -7.69 -5.75 10.26
CA ALA A 126 -7.67 -4.31 10.54
C ALA A 126 -6.37 -3.59 10.15
N GLY A 127 -5.58 -4.22 9.28
CA GLY A 127 -4.34 -3.70 8.74
C GLY A 127 -4.54 -2.51 7.80
N ASN A 128 -3.69 -1.51 7.94
CA ASN A 128 -3.64 -0.32 7.09
C ASN A 128 -2.20 0.04 6.70
N LEU A 129 -2.05 1.15 5.96
CA LEU A 129 -0.75 1.71 5.61
C LEU A 129 0.10 2.03 6.86
N GLU A 130 -0.50 2.64 7.89
CA GLU A 130 0.21 2.98 9.12
C GLU A 130 0.84 1.75 9.78
N ASP A 131 0.20 0.57 9.73
CA ASP A 131 0.78 -0.67 10.23
C ASP A 131 2.03 -1.09 9.45
N LEU A 132 2.05 -0.90 8.12
CA LEU A 132 3.27 -1.06 7.33
C LEU A 132 4.35 -0.09 7.80
N VAL A 133 4.00 1.17 8.06
CA VAL A 133 4.95 2.19 8.54
C VAL A 133 5.51 1.83 9.91
N GLN A 134 4.71 1.27 10.82
CA GLN A 134 5.21 0.81 12.12
C GLN A 134 6.33 -0.22 11.96
N THR A 135 6.24 -1.12 10.97
CA THR A 135 7.31 -2.10 10.69
C THR A 135 8.63 -1.45 10.27
N LEU A 136 8.59 -0.19 9.82
CA LEU A 136 9.74 0.57 9.36
C LEU A 136 10.40 1.39 10.47
N VAL A 137 9.75 1.52 11.63
CA VAL A 137 10.39 2.09 12.82
C VAL A 137 11.46 1.12 13.32
N SER A 138 12.64 1.64 13.70
CA SER A 138 13.73 0.80 14.19
C SER A 138 13.31 0.06 15.47
N ALA A 139 13.61 -1.23 15.57
CA ALA A 139 13.37 -2.01 16.79
C ALA A 139 14.12 -1.46 18.02
N ASN A 140 15.20 -0.71 17.80
CA ASN A 140 15.98 -0.04 18.85
C ASN A 140 15.59 1.42 19.06
N ASP A 141 14.46 1.88 18.49
CA ASP A 141 13.97 3.25 18.69
C ASP A 141 13.43 3.42 20.11
N GLY A 142 14.06 4.29 20.90
CA GLY A 142 13.64 4.55 22.28
C GLY A 142 12.42 5.47 22.41
N LEU A 143 12.09 6.23 21.37
CA LEU A 143 10.99 7.20 21.39
C LEU A 143 9.66 6.58 20.97
N PHE A 144 9.66 5.56 20.10
CA PHE A 144 8.42 4.95 19.63
C PHE A 144 7.62 4.27 20.75
N PRO A 145 8.22 3.48 21.66
CA PRO A 145 7.51 2.98 22.84
C PRO A 145 6.95 4.11 23.73
N HIS A 146 7.67 5.23 23.83
CA HIS A 146 7.20 6.40 24.56
C HIS A 146 5.99 7.05 23.87
N ALA A 147 5.99 7.12 22.54
CA ALA A 147 4.87 7.64 21.75
C ALA A 147 3.61 6.79 21.93
N LYS A 148 3.75 5.46 21.92
CA LYS A 148 2.64 4.55 22.23
C LYS A 148 2.07 4.81 23.63
N SER A 149 2.95 4.91 24.63
CA SER A 149 2.54 5.20 26.01
C SER A 149 1.85 6.57 26.15
N ALA A 150 2.34 7.59 25.43
CA ALA A 150 1.75 8.92 25.41
C ALA A 150 0.37 8.92 24.72
N THR A 151 0.22 8.22 23.60
CA THR A 151 -1.05 8.02 22.90
C THR A 151 -2.06 7.31 23.80
N ASP A 152 -1.64 6.27 24.53
CA ASP A 152 -2.50 5.56 25.49
C ASP A 152 -3.00 6.49 26.59
N LYS A 153 -2.07 7.30 27.13
CA LYS A 153 -2.42 8.28 28.15
C LYS A 153 -3.40 9.32 27.61
N ALA A 154 -3.14 9.87 26.43
CA ALA A 154 -4.02 10.84 25.78
C ALA A 154 -5.43 10.25 25.55
N PHE A 155 -5.52 9.02 25.03
CA PHE A 155 -6.80 8.34 24.80
C PHE A 155 -7.57 8.09 26.10
N SER A 156 -6.86 7.76 27.19
CA SER A 156 -7.48 7.57 28.52
C SER A 156 -8.02 8.86 29.14
N LEU A 157 -7.44 10.01 28.78
CA LEU A 157 -7.86 11.32 29.26
C LEU A 157 -9.06 11.82 28.46
N ASP A 158 -9.00 11.69 27.13
CA ASP A 158 -10.04 12.13 26.20
C ASP A 158 -9.92 11.36 24.85
N PRO A 159 -10.79 10.37 24.57
CA PRO A 159 -10.70 9.50 23.40
C PRO A 159 -11.20 10.21 22.13
N ARG A 160 -10.42 11.18 21.63
CA ARG A 160 -10.80 12.01 20.46
C ARG A 160 -10.61 11.34 19.11
N PHE A 161 -9.64 10.42 19.00
CA PHE A 161 -9.46 9.62 17.79
C PHE A 161 -10.21 8.29 17.94
N VAL A 162 -10.63 7.68 16.83
CA VAL A 162 -11.30 6.37 16.86
C VAL A 162 -10.28 5.24 16.98
N PRO A 163 -10.60 4.08 17.57
CA PRO A 163 -9.63 3.00 17.78
C PRO A 163 -8.88 2.54 16.52
N GLN A 164 -9.51 2.64 15.35
CA GLN A 164 -8.92 2.30 14.05
C GLN A 164 -7.76 3.24 13.66
N ASP A 165 -7.77 4.49 14.13
CA ASP A 165 -6.72 5.49 13.87
C ASP A 165 -5.58 5.42 14.91
N ARG A 166 -5.55 4.39 15.77
CA ARG A 166 -4.52 4.29 16.83
C ARG A 166 -3.11 4.24 16.26
N SER A 167 -2.84 3.37 15.28
CA SER A 167 -1.51 3.27 14.65
C SER A 167 -1.06 4.61 14.07
N LYS A 168 -2.00 5.39 13.55
CA LYS A 168 -1.81 6.75 13.04
C LYS A 168 -1.46 7.73 14.16
N ALA A 169 -2.22 7.75 15.24
CA ALA A 169 -1.95 8.61 16.39
C ALA A 169 -0.55 8.34 17.00
N GLU A 170 -0.19 7.07 17.17
CA GLU A 170 1.13 6.64 17.66
C GLU A 170 2.27 7.14 16.75
N LEU A 171 2.14 6.94 15.43
CA LEU A 171 3.16 7.35 14.48
C LEU A 171 3.30 8.88 14.36
N TYR A 172 2.20 9.62 14.29
CA TYR A 172 2.28 11.09 14.22
C TYR A 172 2.81 11.70 15.53
N CYS A 173 2.52 11.10 16.68
CA CYS A 173 3.13 11.49 17.95
C CYS A 173 4.64 11.27 17.93
N TRP A 174 5.10 10.09 17.49
CA TRP A 174 6.53 9.78 17.32
C TRP A 174 7.22 10.68 16.29
N LEU A 175 6.56 10.98 15.17
CA LEU A 175 7.08 11.88 14.13
C LEU A 175 7.28 13.31 14.63
N ALA A 176 6.41 13.79 15.53
CA ALA A 176 6.53 15.11 16.12
C ALA A 176 7.81 15.30 16.95
N TRP A 177 8.46 14.20 17.36
CA TRP A 177 9.72 14.22 18.11
C TRP A 177 10.96 13.95 17.26
N GLN A 178 10.80 13.76 15.96
CA GLN A 178 11.94 13.61 15.06
C GLN A 178 12.65 14.94 14.86
N ARG A 179 13.87 14.88 14.31
CA ARG A 179 14.72 16.04 14.06
C ARG A 179 13.99 17.16 13.29
N GLU A 180 13.11 16.78 12.38
CA GLU A 180 12.21 17.70 11.68
C GLU A 180 10.75 17.33 12.01
N PRO A 181 10.11 18.04 12.95
CA PRO A 181 8.72 17.81 13.29
C PRO A 181 7.77 18.15 12.14
N GLY A 182 6.63 17.45 12.07
CA GLY A 182 5.56 17.76 11.11
C GLY A 182 5.74 17.18 9.71
N VAL A 183 6.76 16.33 9.50
CA VAL A 183 6.98 15.63 8.23
C VAL A 183 5.95 14.52 8.01
N SER A 184 5.62 14.25 6.74
CA SER A 184 4.82 13.09 6.31
C SER A 184 5.60 11.77 6.39
N PHE A 185 4.92 10.62 6.30
CA PHE A 185 5.59 9.31 6.27
C PHE A 185 6.58 9.16 5.11
N GLY A 186 6.24 9.65 3.92
CA GLY A 186 7.16 9.62 2.78
C GLY A 186 8.38 10.52 3.01
N GLU A 187 8.23 11.66 3.67
CA GLU A 187 9.36 12.50 4.07
C GLU A 187 10.21 11.82 5.14
N ALA A 188 9.60 11.14 6.10
CA ALA A 188 10.31 10.36 7.10
C ALA A 188 11.15 9.21 6.48
N LEU A 189 10.67 8.57 5.41
CA LEU A 189 11.43 7.63 4.59
C LEU A 189 12.61 8.30 3.87
N LYS A 190 12.34 9.46 3.25
CA LYS A 190 13.34 10.27 2.54
C LYS A 190 14.44 10.79 3.46
N PHE A 191 14.09 11.22 4.67
CA PHE A 191 15.01 11.72 5.70
C PHE A 191 15.63 10.63 6.58
N HIS A 192 15.31 9.37 6.29
CA HIS A 192 15.85 8.20 6.99
C HIS A 192 15.49 8.10 8.48
N PHE A 193 14.39 8.75 8.90
CA PHE A 193 13.80 8.51 10.22
C PHE A 193 13.16 7.12 10.27
N LEU A 194 12.59 6.69 9.13
CA LEU A 194 12.12 5.33 8.92
C LEU A 194 13.19 4.50 8.19
N ARG A 195 13.30 3.23 8.58
CA ARG A 195 13.93 2.21 7.76
C ARG A 195 13.09 1.97 6.50
N HIS A 196 13.59 1.14 5.60
CA HIS A 196 12.87 0.80 4.36
C HIS A 196 12.81 -0.71 4.12
N ASP A 197 13.43 -1.50 5.00
CA ASP A 197 13.87 -2.86 4.72
C ASP A 197 13.30 -3.88 5.70
N SER A 198 12.14 -3.59 6.30
CA SER A 198 11.37 -4.61 7.02
C SER A 198 10.99 -5.76 6.07
N GLU A 199 10.74 -6.95 6.61
CA GLU A 199 10.33 -8.09 5.80
C GLU A 199 9.07 -7.81 4.99
N VAL A 200 8.07 -7.18 5.62
CA VAL A 200 6.83 -6.76 4.94
C VAL A 200 7.11 -5.81 3.78
N ALA A 201 7.96 -4.79 3.98
CA ALA A 201 8.31 -3.85 2.94
C ALA A 201 9.08 -4.50 1.77
N ARG A 202 9.98 -5.44 2.07
CA ARG A 202 10.70 -6.21 1.04
C ARG A 202 9.73 -7.09 0.24
N THR A 203 8.77 -7.73 0.89
CA THR A 203 7.75 -8.55 0.22
C THR A 203 6.83 -7.69 -0.65
N PHE A 204 6.39 -6.52 -0.17
CA PHE A 204 5.63 -5.55 -0.96
C PHE A 204 6.40 -5.10 -2.21
N VAL A 205 7.67 -4.72 -2.05
CA VAL A 205 8.53 -4.31 -3.17
C VAL A 205 8.73 -5.46 -4.17
N ALA A 206 8.94 -6.69 -3.68
CA ALA A 206 9.08 -7.86 -4.53
C ALA A 206 7.81 -8.15 -5.33
N TRP A 207 6.64 -8.05 -4.69
CA TRP A 207 5.34 -8.13 -5.35
C TRP A 207 5.20 -7.06 -6.45
N PHE A 208 5.51 -5.80 -6.12
CA PHE A 208 5.43 -4.68 -7.07
C PHE A 208 6.34 -4.92 -8.28
N LYS A 209 7.61 -5.29 -8.05
CA LYS A 209 8.56 -5.59 -9.14
C LYS A 209 8.08 -6.76 -10.00
N THR A 210 7.54 -7.81 -9.40
CA THR A 210 7.03 -8.99 -10.12
C THR A 210 5.82 -8.65 -10.97
N LEU A 211 4.88 -7.86 -10.42
CA LEU A 211 3.69 -7.41 -11.12
C LEU A 211 4.05 -6.60 -12.36
N PHE A 212 4.93 -5.60 -12.21
CA PHE A 212 5.29 -4.67 -13.27
C PHE A 212 6.55 -5.08 -14.07
N GLN A 213 7.08 -6.28 -13.83
CA GLN A 213 8.25 -6.83 -14.52
C GLN A 213 9.50 -5.92 -14.43
N LEU A 214 9.73 -5.34 -13.25
CA LEU A 214 10.85 -4.43 -12.99
C LEU A 214 12.05 -5.17 -12.41
N LYS A 215 13.25 -4.65 -12.67
CA LYS A 215 14.51 -5.14 -12.10
C LYS A 215 14.72 -4.66 -10.66
#